data_AF-X1KMH2-F1
#
_entry.id   AF-X1KMH2-F1
#
_cell.length_a   1.000
_cell.length_b   1.000
_cell.length_c   1.000
_cell.angle_alpha   90.00
_cell.angle_beta   90.00
_cell.angle_gamma   90.00
#
_symmetry.space_group_name_H-M   'P 1'
#
loop_
_entity.id
_entity.type
_entity.pdbx_description
1 polymer ?
#
loop_
_entity_poly.entity_id
_entity_poly.type
_entity_poly.pdbx_seq_one_letter_code
_entity_poly.pdbx_strand_id
1 'polypeptide(L)' 'MSNLYDHPKYYEIAFSFRDIPAEVDVFEKCFTRFSRIPIKSVLELGCGNCPHMEELINRGYQYNGLDLSKAM' A
#
# COMPACT_ATOMS: atom_id res chain seq x y z
N MET A 1 -22.96 -6.60 12.52
CA MET A 1 -21.83 -6.28 13.43
C MET A 1 -20.84 -5.47 12.60
N SER A 2 -20.34 -4.34 13.11
CA SER A 2 -19.32 -3.59 12.38
C SER A 2 -18.01 -4.37 12.37
N ASN A 3 -17.34 -4.39 11.21
CA ASN A 3 -16.01 -4.94 11.04
C ASN A 3 -14.98 -3.85 11.34
N LEU A 4 -13.76 -4.24 11.71
CA LEU A 4 -12.61 -3.35 11.86
C LEU A 4 -12.42 -2.45 10.62
N TYR A 5 -12.64 -3.01 9.42
CA TYR A 5 -12.46 -2.28 8.16
C TYR A 5 -13.55 -1.25 7.85
N ASP A 6 -14.64 -1.21 8.61
CA ASP A 6 -15.66 -0.15 8.50
C ASP A 6 -15.22 1.14 9.21
N HIS A 7 -14.05 1.12 9.86
CA HIS A 7 -13.54 2.19 10.72
C HIS A 7 -12.09 2.58 10.38
N PRO A 8 -11.82 3.13 9.19
CA PRO A 8 -10.47 3.40 8.67
C PRO A 8 -9.62 4.26 9.62
N LYS A 9 -10.21 5.27 10.26
CA LYS A 9 -9.49 6.14 11.21
C LYS A 9 -8.90 5.36 12.40
N TYR A 10 -9.64 4.43 12.99
CA TYR A 10 -9.15 3.66 14.13
C TYR A 10 -8.17 2.58 13.68
N TYR A 11 -8.37 2.02 12.49
CA TYR A 11 -7.41 1.12 11.86
C TYR A 11 -6.05 1.82 11.69
N GLU A 12 -6.04 3.02 11.10
CA GLU A 12 -4.82 3.79 10.89
C GLU A 12 -4.09 4.09 12.20
N ILE A 13 -4.81 4.52 13.25
CA ILE A 13 -4.22 4.75 14.57
C ILE A 13 -3.60 3.47 15.13
N ALA A 14 -4.31 2.34 15.04
CA ALA A 14 -3.84 1.05 15.56
C ALA A 14 -2.56 0.55 14.85
N PHE A 15 -2.39 0.88 13.57
CA PHE A 15 -1.24 0.49 12.74
C PHE A 15 -0.28 1.65 12.43
N SER A 16 -0.35 2.73 13.21
CA SER A 16 0.50 3.93 13.02
C SER A 16 1.99 3.71 13.33
N PHE A 17 2.34 2.56 13.89
CA PHE A 17 3.72 2.17 14.18
C PHE A 17 4.50 1.73 12.93
N ARG A 18 3.83 1.53 11.79
CA ARG A 18 4.46 1.05 10.56
C ARG A 18 5.39 2.09 9.95
N ASP A 19 6.50 1.61 9.41
CA ASP A 19 7.45 2.40 8.66
C ASP A 19 7.20 2.18 7.16
N ILE A 20 6.31 2.99 6.60
CA ILE A 20 5.88 2.88 5.20
C ILE A 20 7.06 3.03 4.21
N PRO A 21 7.96 4.01 4.36
CA PRO A 21 9.16 4.08 3.52
C PRO A 21 10.00 2.79 3.55
N ALA A 22 10.23 2.22 4.73
CA ALA A 22 10.99 0.97 4.85
C ALA A 22 10.24 -0.23 4.23
N GLU A 23 8.92 -0.28 4.32
CA GLU A 23 8.09 -1.30 3.64
C GLU A 23 8.21 -1.17 2.11
N VAL A 24 8.17 0.05 1.57
CA VAL A 24 8.36 0.29 0.12
C VAL A 24 9.78 -0.01 -0.34
N ASP A 25 10.81 0.19 0.49
CA ASP A 25 12.18 -0.28 0.19
C ASP A 25 12.23 -1.80 -0.05
N VAL A 26 11.45 -2.57 0.72
CA VAL A 26 11.32 -4.01 0.51
C VAL A 26 10.65 -4.30 -0.83
N PHE A 27 9.65 -3.52 -1.24
CA PHE A 27 9.01 -3.66 -2.55
C PHE A 27 10.02 -3.42 -3.68
N GLU A 28 10.80 -2.34 -3.64
CA GLU A 28 11.81 -2.05 -4.67
C GLU A 28 12.93 -3.09 -4.73
N LYS A 29 13.34 -3.65 -3.58
CA LYS A 29 14.25 -4.81 -3.53
C LYS A 29 13.64 -6.02 -4.24
N CYS A 30 12.35 -6.29 -4.02
CA CYS A 30 11.63 -7.35 -4.72
C CYS A 30 11.51 -7.07 -6.22
N PHE A 31 11.19 -5.84 -6.62
CA PHE A 31 11.11 -5.43 -8.03
C PHE A 31 12.44 -5.70 -8.74
N THR A 32 13.55 -5.26 -8.13
CA THR A 32 14.90 -5.48 -8.65
C THR A 32 15.25 -6.96 -8.73
N ARG A 33 14.86 -7.75 -7.72
CA ARG A 33 15.23 -9.17 -7.62
C ARG A 33 14.45 -10.07 -8.57
N PHE A 34 13.18 -9.77 -8.80
CA PHE A 34 12.24 -10.71 -9.43
C PHE A 34 11.67 -10.21 -10.76
N SER A 35 11.62 -8.89 -11.00
CA SER A 35 11.14 -8.38 -12.29
C SER A 35 12.21 -8.55 -13.36
N ARG A 36 11.76 -8.87 -14.58
CA ARG A 36 12.61 -8.91 -15.78
C ARG A 36 12.57 -7.59 -16.56
N ILE A 37 11.70 -6.66 -16.16
CA ILE A 37 11.49 -5.36 -16.81
C ILE A 37 11.45 -4.24 -15.75
N PRO A 38 11.72 -2.98 -16.13
CA PRO A 38 11.49 -1.85 -15.25
C PRO A 38 10.02 -1.79 -14.82
N ILE A 39 9.79 -1.76 -13.50
CA ILE A 39 8.44 -1.56 -12.96
C ILE A 39 8.08 -0.08 -13.07
N LYS A 40 6.87 0.20 -13.56
CA LYS A 40 6.33 1.56 -13.70
C LYS A 40 4.97 1.73 -13.03
N SER A 41 4.27 0.63 -12.80
CA SER A 41 2.97 0.61 -12.15
C SER A 41 2.89 -0.51 -11.11
N VAL A 42 2.15 -0.24 -10.03
CA VAL A 42 1.89 -1.15 -8.91
C VAL A 42 0.39 -1.31 -8.75
N LEU A 43 -0.06 -2.54 -8.55
CA LEU A 43 -1.44 -2.88 -8.17
C LEU A 43 -1.40 -3.51 -6.77
N GLU A 44 -2.04 -2.85 -5.81
CA GLU A 44 -2.17 -3.35 -4.44
C GLU A 44 -3.59 -3.87 -4.20
N LEU A 45 -3.71 -5.18 -3.92
CA LEU A 45 -4.97 -5.85 -3.63
C LEU A 45 -5.17 -5.91 -2.11
N GLY A 46 -6.37 -5.59 -1.63
CA GLY A 46 -6.61 -5.43 -0.19
C GLY A 46 -5.84 -4.23 0.36
N CYS A 47 -5.83 -3.13 -0.39
CA CYS A 47 -4.99 -1.97 -0.11
C CYS A 47 -5.38 -1.22 1.17
N GLY A 48 -6.52 -1.52 1.78
CA GLY A 48 -7.05 -0.74 2.90
C GLY A 48 -7.10 0.75 2.53
N ASN A 49 -6.68 1.60 3.48
CA ASN A 49 -6.54 3.05 3.29
C ASN A 49 -5.36 3.47 2.38
N CYS A 50 -4.82 2.56 1.58
CA CYS A 50 -3.73 2.79 0.63
C CYS A 50 -2.45 3.39 1.26
N PRO A 51 -1.88 2.77 2.31
CA PRO A 51 -0.78 3.36 3.06
C PRO A 51 0.51 3.54 2.24
N HIS A 52 0.77 2.67 1.27
CA HIS A 52 1.97 2.74 0.43
C HIS A 52 1.83 3.71 -0.76
N MET A 53 0.62 4.20 -1.04
CA MET A 53 0.32 4.95 -2.26
C MET A 53 1.18 6.20 -2.40
N GLU A 54 1.24 7.02 -1.35
CA GLU A 54 1.97 8.29 -1.38
C GLU A 54 3.47 8.05 -1.61
N GLU A 55 4.06 7.11 -0.88
CA GLU A 55 5.48 6.77 -1.00
C GLU A 55 5.81 6.21 -2.41
N LEU A 56 4.97 5.31 -2.94
CA LEU A 56 5.15 4.78 -4.30
C LEU A 56 5.01 5.85 -5.38
N ILE A 57 4.04 6.77 -5.25
CA ILE A 57 3.88 7.89 -6.19
C ILE A 57 5.07 8.84 -6.12
N ASN A 58 5.57 9.16 -4.91
CA ASN A 58 6.73 10.02 -4.71
C ASN A 58 8.01 9.42 -5.32
N ARG A 59 8.12 8.08 -5.35
CA ARG A 59 9.21 7.36 -6.03
C ARG A 59 9.01 7.21 -7.55
N GLY A 60 7.90 7.72 -8.10
CA GLY A 60 7.65 7.79 -9.54
C GLY A 60 6.86 6.61 -10.11
N TYR A 61 6.23 5.79 -9.27
CA TYR A 61 5.35 4.71 -9.71
C TYR A 61 3.92 5.19 -9.92
N GLN A 62 3.23 4.59 -10.89
CA GLN A 62 1.77 4.67 -10.99
C GLN A 62 1.14 3.67 -10.04
N TYR A 63 0.29 4.13 -9.12
CA TYR A 63 -0.35 3.26 -8.13
C TYR A 63 -1.82 3.01 -8.48
N ASN A 64 -2.26 1.76 -8.32
CA ASN A 64 -3.67 1.38 -8.35
C ASN A 64 -3.97 0.53 -7.10
N GLY A 65 -4.93 0.95 -6.29
CA GLY A 65 -5.43 0.19 -5.15
C GLY A 65 -6.78 -0.45 -5.46
N LEU A 66 -7.01 -1.66 -4.96
CA LEU A 66 -8.32 -2.30 -4.98
C LEU A 66 -8.60 -2.94 -3.63
N ASP A 67 -9.64 -2.47 -2.96
CA ASP A 67 -10.17 -3.08 -1.73
C ASP A 67 -11.62 -3.52 -1.91
N LEU A 68 -12.03 -4.52 -1.13
CA LEU A 68 -13.41 -4.98 -1.06
C LEU A 68 -14.25 -4.07 -0.15
N SER A 69 -13.65 -3.51 0.90
CA SER A 69 -14.30 -2.58 1.80
C SER A 69 -14.44 -1.23 1.11
N LYS A 70 -15.69 -0.78 0.92
CA LYS A 70 -15.98 0.55 0.36
C LYS A 70 -15.51 1.70 1.26
N ALA A 71 -15.38 1.44 2.57
CA ALA A 71 -14.96 2.44 3.54
C ALA A 71 -13.43 2.62 3.58
N MET A 72 -12.69 1.68 3.00
CA MET A 72 -11.23 1.70 2.90
C MET A 72 -10.77 2.30 1.58
#